data_AF-A0A5J6QMH4-F1
#
_entry.id   AF-A0A5J6QMH4-F1
#
_cell.length_a   1.000
_cell.length_b   1.000
_cell.length_c   1.000
_cell.angle_alpha   90.00
_cell.angle_beta   90.00
_cell.angle_gamma   90.00
#
_symmetry.space_group_name_H-M   'P 1'
#
loop_
_entity.id
_entity.type
_entity.pdbx_description
1 polymer ?
#
loop_
_entity_poly.entity_id
_entity_poly.type
_entity_poly.pdbx_seq_one_letter_code
_entity_poly.pdbx_strand_id
1 'polypeptide(L)'
;MAARNRYVRFLGKQRSSANVRQPAKPTGSSSRLEKAMSYAGIVANVSQVFMLVVVVYGYIYTVRPVFQKELVSEDLARLQIEQRKLQQQMDKQTETLAAGEARNKELADQRSAIEGQVATLNQKVVVAERSARDATRRAGKAVAEAKTAESALSILQTQHYGLKLQSLLGDLALPSSVVQILNRSGSTYTLNVFEEAEANSIAQKLKSLELQPVDLAKTTLSQLQAEATKQARAPSAALDALLARNYKEGLAKYAEDLRCPTPAYADWQSAFQSAMQASESNIQNCVSEYWADRTTQEGWTPSDVRSLQKSDFWKEQERTYRASCKVGYSYIVLTAFNHAWEKADEPCNERRMFVNHIVMGAPITSKLKPMTVAAPPTTQDITQLFQNRHSKQAEAGL
;
A
#
# COMPACT_ATOMS: atom_id res chain seq x y z
N MET A 1 0.60 45.28 31.64
CA MET A 1 1.93 45.82 32.02
C MET A 1 2.26 47.01 31.11
N ALA A 2 3.22 47.84 31.50
CA ALA A 2 3.68 49.05 30.79
C ALA A 2 4.40 48.73 29.45
N ALA A 3 4.60 49.66 28.51
CA ALA A 3 3.91 50.92 28.19
C ALA A 3 4.28 51.34 26.74
N ARG A 4 3.47 52.19 26.08
CA ARG A 4 3.75 52.73 24.73
C ARG A 4 4.11 54.22 24.78
N ASN A 5 5.13 54.61 24.02
CA ASN A 5 5.25 55.88 23.26
C ASN A 5 6.40 55.68 22.26
N ARG A 6 6.26 55.83 20.92
CA ARG A 6 5.81 56.97 20.08
C ARG A 6 6.77 58.17 20.10
N TYR A 7 7.31 58.47 18.91
CA TYR A 7 8.23 59.56 18.58
C TYR A 7 7.51 60.70 17.81
N VAL A 8 8.00 61.94 17.98
CA VAL A 8 8.20 62.99 16.94
C VAL A 8 7.01 63.61 16.16
N ARG A 9 6.80 64.93 16.36
CA ARG A 9 6.76 66.05 15.37
C ARG A 9 6.19 67.35 16.00
N PHE A 10 6.37 68.58 15.50
CA PHE A 10 7.51 69.33 14.90
C PHE A 10 7.05 70.78 14.56
N LEU A 11 7.97 71.74 14.44
CA LEU A 11 7.90 73.03 13.68
C LEU A 11 7.13 74.26 14.25
N GLY A 12 7.72 75.45 13.96
CA GLY A 12 7.21 76.82 14.21
C GLY A 12 8.33 77.75 14.71
N LYS A 13 9.16 78.43 13.89
CA LYS A 13 8.93 79.71 13.15
C LYS A 13 8.42 80.87 14.05
N GLN A 14 8.94 82.11 14.02
CA GLN A 14 9.90 82.78 13.11
C GLN A 14 10.49 84.08 13.74
N ARG A 15 11.63 84.60 13.20
CA ARG A 15 12.06 86.02 12.95
C ARG A 15 11.46 87.22 13.76
N SER A 16 12.14 88.36 14.02
CA SER A 16 13.50 88.90 13.77
C SER A 16 13.69 90.30 14.42
N SER A 17 14.92 90.86 14.43
CA SER A 17 15.28 92.30 14.59
C SER A 17 15.05 92.99 15.96
N ALA A 18 15.60 94.18 16.27
CA ALA A 18 16.92 94.81 15.99
C ALA A 18 17.04 96.17 16.73
N ASN A 19 18.26 96.59 17.12
CA ASN A 19 18.65 97.94 17.63
C ASN A 19 18.00 98.45 18.94
N VAL A 20 18.59 99.22 19.89
CA VAL A 20 19.80 100.08 20.06
C VAL A 20 19.46 101.57 20.26
N ARG A 21 20.12 102.19 21.27
CA ARG A 21 20.29 103.63 21.63
C ARG A 21 19.45 104.29 22.74
N GLN A 22 20.14 105.21 23.42
CA GLN A 22 19.74 106.25 24.40
C GLN A 22 19.27 107.53 23.63
N PRO A 23 19.09 108.77 24.19
CA PRO A 23 19.32 109.30 25.56
C PRO A 23 18.30 110.39 26.07
N ALA A 24 18.66 111.08 27.18
CA ALA A 24 18.51 112.55 27.42
C ALA A 24 17.72 113.07 28.66
N LYS A 25 18.10 114.29 29.06
CA LYS A 25 17.68 115.23 30.15
C LYS A 25 16.46 116.11 29.70
N PRO A 26 15.94 117.15 30.43
CA PRO A 26 16.35 117.82 31.70
C PRO A 26 15.18 118.15 32.69
N THR A 27 15.39 119.15 33.58
CA THR A 27 14.44 119.92 34.45
C THR A 27 14.05 119.28 35.80
N GLY A 28 13.78 120.04 36.88
CA GLY A 28 13.99 121.48 37.10
C GLY A 28 13.33 122.03 38.40
N SER A 29 13.85 123.16 38.92
CA SER A 29 13.36 123.96 40.07
C SER A 29 13.37 123.33 41.49
N SER A 30 13.01 124.10 42.53
CA SER A 30 13.95 124.89 43.36
C SER A 30 13.26 125.73 44.46
N SER A 31 13.73 125.75 45.71
CA SER A 31 13.38 126.81 46.67
C SER A 31 14.27 126.92 47.94
N ARG A 32 14.90 128.09 48.10
CA ARG A 32 15.19 128.89 49.35
C ARG A 32 15.93 128.22 50.54
N LEU A 33 17.01 128.73 51.14
CA LEU A 33 17.73 130.04 51.20
C LEU A 33 17.23 131.06 52.25
N GLU A 34 17.98 131.14 53.36
CA GLU A 34 18.24 132.31 54.25
C GLU A 34 19.60 132.03 54.97
N LYS A 35 20.63 132.88 55.14
CA LYS A 35 20.88 134.35 55.24
C LYS A 35 20.43 135.02 56.56
N ALA A 36 21.19 135.95 57.18
CA ALA A 36 22.57 136.46 56.95
C ALA A 36 23.07 137.38 58.11
N MET A 37 24.38 137.72 58.12
CA MET A 37 24.96 139.03 58.57
C MET A 37 24.90 139.34 60.11
N SER A 38 25.61 140.31 60.72
CA SER A 38 26.64 141.36 60.39
C SER A 38 27.12 142.01 61.75
N TYR A 39 28.27 142.64 62.02
CA TYR A 39 29.57 143.01 61.39
C TYR A 39 30.60 143.38 62.50
N ALA A 40 31.93 143.42 62.25
CA ALA A 40 32.91 144.41 62.80
C ALA A 40 34.42 144.04 62.62
N GLY A 41 35.31 145.06 62.50
CA GLY A 41 36.78 145.01 62.76
C GLY A 41 37.64 144.02 61.96
N ILE A 42 38.06 144.25 60.71
CA ILE A 42 39.06 145.22 60.18
C ILE A 42 40.53 144.93 60.63
N VAL A 43 41.48 145.04 59.66
CA VAL A 43 42.97 145.03 59.75
C VAL A 43 43.73 143.70 59.62
N ALA A 44 43.48 142.65 60.41
CA ALA A 44 44.50 141.61 60.66
C ALA A 44 44.81 140.59 59.52
N ASN A 45 43.88 140.27 58.62
CA ASN A 45 43.88 138.95 57.95
C ASN A 45 44.70 138.80 56.65
N VAL A 46 45.50 139.79 56.24
CA VAL A 46 46.26 139.72 54.96
C VAL A 46 47.24 138.54 54.92
N SER A 47 47.78 138.13 56.07
CA SER A 47 48.65 136.95 56.22
C SER A 47 47.95 135.63 55.86
N GLN A 48 46.66 135.47 56.18
CA GLN A 48 45.94 134.21 56.00
C GLN A 48 45.70 133.83 54.53
N VAL A 49 45.69 134.81 53.62
CA VAL A 49 45.44 134.57 52.19
C VAL A 49 46.56 133.74 51.55
N PHE A 50 47.82 133.93 51.99
CA PHE A 50 48.98 133.28 51.36
C PHE A 50 49.10 131.79 51.71
N MET A 51 48.71 131.37 52.92
CA MET A 51 48.73 129.96 53.32
C MET A 51 47.72 129.12 52.53
N LEU A 52 46.56 129.68 52.18
CA LEU A 52 45.48 128.97 51.51
C LEU A 52 45.87 128.48 50.10
N VAL A 53 46.70 129.25 49.38
CA VAL A 53 47.20 128.90 48.05
C VAL A 53 48.03 127.61 48.07
N VAL A 54 48.87 127.42 49.09
CA VAL A 54 49.74 126.24 49.24
C VAL A 54 48.91 124.97 49.48
N VAL A 55 47.86 125.07 50.30
CA VAL A 55 46.97 123.94 50.61
C VAL A 55 46.19 123.47 49.37
N VAL A 56 45.68 124.40 48.55
CA VAL A 56 44.98 124.08 47.30
C VAL A 56 45.92 123.38 46.30
N TYR A 57 47.18 123.83 46.20
CA TYR A 57 48.17 123.22 45.30
C TYR A 57 48.51 121.78 45.71
N GLY A 58 48.63 121.50 47.02
CA GLY A 58 48.88 120.15 47.54
C GLY A 58 47.74 119.16 47.28
N TYR A 59 46.49 119.61 47.34
CA TYR A 59 45.30 118.78 47.12
C TYR A 59 45.22 118.23 45.68
N ILE A 60 45.54 119.06 44.69
CA ILE A 60 45.41 118.71 43.27
C ILE A 60 46.40 117.59 42.85
N TYR A 61 47.61 117.58 43.43
CA TYR A 61 48.69 116.70 42.97
C TYR A 61 48.80 115.35 43.70
N THR A 62 48.09 115.17 44.83
CA THR A 62 48.25 113.97 45.69
C THR A 62 47.07 112.99 45.64
N VAL A 63 45.83 113.47 45.52
CA VAL A 63 44.63 112.61 45.64
C VAL A 63 44.31 111.83 44.36
N ARG A 64 44.63 112.39 43.19
CA ARG A 64 44.19 111.87 41.88
C ARG A 64 44.77 110.52 41.44
N PRO A 65 46.01 110.09 41.80
CA PRO A 65 46.57 108.81 41.35
C PRO A 65 46.04 107.57 42.10
N VAL A 66 45.46 107.73 43.29
CA VAL A 66 45.20 106.58 44.20
C VAL A 66 43.97 105.77 43.77
N PHE A 67 42.86 106.44 43.43
CA PHE A 67 41.58 105.80 43.09
C PHE A 67 41.55 105.02 41.77
N GLN A 68 42.67 104.90 41.05
CA GLN A 68 42.80 104.04 39.86
C GLN A 68 43.36 102.65 40.15
N LYS A 69 43.85 102.38 41.37
CA LYS A 69 44.48 101.09 41.71
C LYS A 69 43.49 99.98 42.06
N GLU A 70 42.30 100.32 42.56
CA GLU A 70 41.33 99.33 43.08
C GLU A 70 40.40 98.77 41.99
N LEU A 71 39.86 99.59 41.10
CA LEU A 71 39.03 99.12 39.98
C LEU A 71 39.80 98.17 39.04
N VAL A 72 41.08 98.47 38.76
CA VAL A 72 41.89 97.68 37.82
C VAL A 72 42.20 96.28 38.37
N SER A 73 42.33 96.13 39.70
CA SER A 73 42.43 94.81 40.33
C SER A 73 41.11 94.04 40.34
N GLU A 74 39.97 94.72 40.51
CA GLU A 74 38.66 94.05 40.51
C GLU A 74 38.31 93.52 39.11
N ASP A 75 38.49 94.31 38.06
CA ASP A 75 38.23 93.88 36.68
C ASP A 75 39.21 92.79 36.20
N LEU A 76 40.49 92.83 36.62
CA LEU A 76 41.43 91.72 36.33
C LEU A 76 41.02 90.42 37.05
N ALA A 77 40.56 90.50 38.30
CA ALA A 77 40.05 89.34 39.02
C ALA A 77 38.77 88.79 38.36
N ARG A 78 37.84 89.66 37.95
CA ARG A 78 36.64 89.28 37.19
C ARG A 78 37.00 88.63 35.86
N LEU A 79 37.91 89.20 35.06
CA LEU A 79 38.36 88.60 33.80
C LEU A 79 39.01 87.23 34.01
N GLN A 80 39.84 87.02 35.04
CA GLN A 80 40.42 85.70 35.30
C GLN A 80 39.37 84.68 35.76
N ILE A 81 38.36 85.09 36.53
CA ILE A 81 37.24 84.24 36.94
C ILE A 81 36.37 83.89 35.72
N GLU A 82 36.04 84.86 34.87
CA GLU A 82 35.29 84.61 33.63
C GLU A 82 36.07 83.77 32.63
N GLN A 83 37.38 84.01 32.43
CA GLN A 83 38.23 83.16 31.59
C GLN A 83 38.29 81.73 32.13
N ARG A 84 38.49 81.51 33.44
CA ARG A 84 38.44 80.16 34.03
C ARG A 84 37.06 79.50 33.89
N LYS A 85 35.98 80.27 33.97
CA LYS A 85 34.60 79.79 33.85
C LYS A 85 34.24 79.45 32.40
N LEU A 86 34.69 80.26 31.42
CA LEU A 86 34.62 79.94 29.99
C LEU A 86 35.50 78.73 29.67
N GLN A 87 36.72 78.65 30.20
CA GLN A 87 37.61 77.50 30.01
C GLN A 87 36.93 76.22 30.52
N GLN A 88 36.41 76.21 31.76
CA GLN A 88 35.64 75.06 32.28
C GLN A 88 34.35 74.76 31.49
N GLN A 89 33.74 75.73 30.82
CA GLN A 89 32.60 75.50 29.93
C GLN A 89 33.05 74.93 28.58
N MET A 90 34.17 75.40 28.02
CA MET A 90 34.79 74.87 26.81
C MET A 90 35.29 73.44 27.03
N ASP A 91 36.01 73.18 28.13
CA ASP A 91 36.53 71.86 28.49
C ASP A 91 35.39 70.85 28.70
N LYS A 92 34.27 71.27 29.33
CA LYS A 92 33.05 70.44 29.42
C LYS A 92 32.36 70.26 28.07
N GLN A 93 32.35 71.29 27.21
CA GLN A 93 31.78 71.15 25.87
C GLN A 93 32.62 70.20 25.00
N THR A 94 33.95 70.29 25.02
CA THR A 94 34.83 69.35 24.30
C THR A 94 34.75 67.94 24.89
N GLU A 95 34.63 67.77 26.21
CA GLU A 95 34.36 66.47 26.84
C GLU A 95 33.02 65.88 26.37
N THR A 96 31.93 66.66 26.37
CA THR A 96 30.62 66.19 25.87
C THR A 96 30.59 65.94 24.36
N LEU A 97 31.37 66.69 23.56
CA LEU A 97 31.54 66.47 22.13
C LEU A 97 32.33 65.19 21.87
N ALA A 98 33.46 64.97 22.53
CA ALA A 98 34.25 63.75 22.42
C ALA A 98 33.45 62.50 22.88
N ALA A 99 32.67 62.61 23.96
CA ALA A 99 31.74 61.56 24.38
C ALA A 99 30.59 61.34 23.37
N GLY A 100 30.16 62.41 22.69
CA GLY A 100 29.17 62.35 21.60
C GLY A 100 29.72 61.68 20.33
N GLU A 101 30.95 62.00 19.93
CA GLU A 101 31.66 61.39 18.81
C GLU A 101 31.96 59.91 19.07
N ALA A 102 32.42 59.57 20.28
CA ALA A 102 32.62 58.18 20.70
C ALA A 102 31.31 57.36 20.61
N ARG A 103 30.18 57.91 21.10
CA ARG A 103 28.86 57.27 20.98
C ARG A 103 28.36 57.19 19.54
N ASN A 104 28.59 58.22 18.72
CA ASN A 104 28.22 58.19 17.31
C ASN A 104 29.04 57.14 16.53
N LYS A 105 30.32 56.97 16.88
CA LYS A 105 31.16 55.90 16.32
C LYS A 105 30.66 54.52 16.75
N GLU A 106 30.39 54.31 18.04
CA GLU A 106 29.82 53.05 18.53
C GLU A 106 28.47 52.73 17.85
N LEU A 107 27.59 53.72 17.67
CA LEU A 107 26.33 53.58 16.95
C LEU A 107 26.52 53.29 15.45
N ALA A 108 27.57 53.80 14.82
CA ALA A 108 27.91 53.49 13.44
C ALA A 108 28.46 52.05 13.30
N ASP A 109 29.35 51.64 14.21
CA ASP A 109 29.90 50.29 14.27
C ASP A 109 28.78 49.26 14.55
N GLN A 110 27.86 49.56 15.47
CA GLN A 110 26.66 48.75 15.74
C GLN A 110 25.74 48.66 14.52
N ARG A 111 25.49 49.76 13.79
CA ARG A 111 24.71 49.73 12.55
C ARG A 111 25.37 48.87 11.48
N SER A 112 26.66 49.06 11.25
CA SER A 112 27.45 48.25 10.29
C SER A 112 27.38 46.76 10.62
N ALA A 113 27.52 46.39 11.90
CA ALA A 113 27.37 45.01 12.36
C ALA A 113 25.94 44.45 12.13
N ILE A 114 24.91 45.24 12.41
CA ILE A 114 23.50 44.85 12.17
C ILE A 114 23.21 44.72 10.67
N GLU A 115 23.68 45.64 9.83
CA GLU A 115 23.52 45.59 8.37
C GLU A 115 24.22 44.36 7.77
N GLY A 116 25.43 44.03 8.24
CA GLY A 116 26.13 42.79 7.87
C GLY A 116 25.39 41.53 8.31
N GLN A 117 24.80 41.52 9.50
CA GLN A 117 23.95 40.42 9.98
C GLN A 117 22.66 40.29 9.14
N VAL A 118 21.99 41.39 8.81
CA VAL A 118 20.77 41.42 7.96
C VAL A 118 21.08 40.93 6.55
N ALA A 119 22.19 41.36 5.94
CA ALA A 119 22.64 40.85 4.65
C ALA A 119 22.89 39.33 4.71
N THR A 120 23.57 38.86 5.75
CA THR A 120 23.84 37.43 5.98
C THR A 120 22.55 36.61 6.19
N LEU A 121 21.58 37.13 6.94
CA LEU A 121 20.29 36.47 7.14
C LEU A 121 19.47 36.44 5.85
N ASN A 122 19.39 37.54 5.09
CA ASN A 122 18.69 37.59 3.81
C ASN A 122 19.28 36.58 2.81
N GLN A 123 20.62 36.46 2.74
CA GLN A 123 21.27 35.46 1.89
C GLN A 123 20.96 34.02 2.35
N LYS A 124 20.94 33.76 3.67
CA LYS A 124 20.51 32.46 4.24
C LYS A 124 19.03 32.16 3.92
N VAL A 125 18.13 33.14 3.99
CA VAL A 125 16.71 32.98 3.64
C VAL A 125 16.55 32.64 2.16
N VAL A 126 17.22 33.34 1.24
CA VAL A 126 17.16 33.05 -0.20
C VAL A 126 17.73 31.65 -0.53
N VAL A 127 18.78 31.22 0.14
CA VAL A 127 19.34 29.86 -0.02
C VAL A 127 18.38 28.80 0.55
N ALA A 128 17.79 29.03 1.73
CA ALA A 128 16.81 28.14 2.34
C ALA A 128 15.54 28.02 1.49
N GLU A 129 15.05 29.11 0.92
CA GLU A 129 13.86 29.12 0.06
C GLU A 129 14.10 28.37 -1.26
N ARG A 130 15.27 28.54 -1.89
CA ARG A 130 15.67 27.73 -3.06
C ARG A 130 15.74 26.25 -2.72
N SER A 131 16.38 25.90 -1.58
CA SER A 131 16.47 24.52 -1.09
C SER A 131 15.08 23.91 -0.85
N ALA A 132 14.16 24.66 -0.23
CA ALA A 132 12.78 24.24 -0.01
C ALA A 132 12.04 24.00 -1.33
N ARG A 133 12.11 24.93 -2.29
CA ARG A 133 11.50 24.78 -3.63
C ARG A 133 12.04 23.56 -4.38
N ASP A 134 13.35 23.31 -4.32
CA ASP A 134 13.96 22.10 -4.91
C ASP A 134 13.55 20.81 -4.20
N ALA A 135 13.41 20.83 -2.87
CA ALA A 135 12.90 19.70 -2.10
C ALA A 135 11.44 19.38 -2.48
N THR A 136 10.57 20.38 -2.58
CA THR A 136 9.19 20.22 -3.09
C THR A 136 9.18 19.66 -4.50
N ARG A 137 10.07 20.13 -5.39
CA ARG A 137 10.17 19.63 -6.78
C ARG A 137 10.64 18.17 -6.84
N ARG A 138 11.56 17.75 -5.96
CA ARG A 138 11.99 16.34 -5.84
C ARG A 138 10.87 15.46 -5.29
N ALA A 139 10.16 15.92 -4.26
CA ALA A 139 9.00 15.21 -3.71
C ALA A 139 7.89 15.03 -4.75
N GLY A 140 7.57 16.09 -5.53
CA GLY A 140 6.59 16.02 -6.62
C GLY A 140 6.96 15.01 -7.71
N LYS A 141 8.26 14.90 -8.07
CA LYS A 141 8.76 13.84 -8.96
C LYS A 141 8.58 12.45 -8.35
N ALA A 142 9.05 12.25 -7.11
CA ALA A 142 8.98 10.95 -6.43
C ALA A 142 7.53 10.46 -6.27
N VAL A 143 6.57 11.36 -6.03
CA VAL A 143 5.12 11.02 -5.98
C VAL A 143 4.58 10.63 -7.36
N ALA A 144 5.00 11.30 -8.44
CA ALA A 144 4.62 10.91 -9.79
C ALA A 144 5.21 9.55 -10.19
N GLU A 145 6.49 9.34 -9.90
CA GLU A 145 7.21 8.08 -10.11
C GLU A 145 6.57 6.93 -9.32
N ALA A 146 6.28 7.14 -8.03
CA ALA A 146 5.56 6.19 -7.18
C ALA A 146 4.17 5.82 -7.76
N LYS A 147 3.38 6.82 -8.17
CA LYS A 147 2.06 6.56 -8.79
C LYS A 147 2.17 5.75 -10.10
N THR A 148 3.20 6.00 -10.91
CA THR A 148 3.45 5.16 -12.10
C THR A 148 3.85 3.73 -11.72
N ALA A 149 4.70 3.57 -10.70
CA ALA A 149 5.10 2.25 -10.20
C ALA A 149 3.92 1.47 -9.60
N GLU A 150 3.04 2.11 -8.83
CA GLU A 150 1.79 1.52 -8.31
C GLU A 150 0.90 1.03 -9.46
N SER A 151 0.73 1.82 -10.53
CA SER A 151 -0.08 1.43 -11.68
C SER A 151 0.52 0.28 -12.50
N ALA A 152 1.86 0.24 -12.63
CA ALA A 152 2.55 -0.89 -13.28
C ALA A 152 2.48 -2.16 -12.42
N LEU A 153 2.62 -2.01 -11.10
CA LEU A 153 2.57 -3.11 -10.13
C LEU A 153 1.17 -3.74 -10.07
N SER A 154 0.09 -2.96 -10.12
CA SER A 154 -1.26 -3.52 -10.16
C SER A 154 -1.54 -4.29 -11.45
N ILE A 155 -1.09 -3.79 -12.61
CA ILE A 155 -1.16 -4.51 -13.91
C ILE A 155 -0.39 -5.84 -13.83
N LEU A 156 0.84 -5.82 -13.32
CA LEU A 156 1.67 -7.03 -13.15
C LEU A 156 1.05 -8.02 -12.16
N GLN A 157 0.41 -7.56 -11.09
CA GLN A 157 -0.34 -8.42 -10.17
C GLN A 157 -1.56 -9.06 -10.84
N THR A 158 -2.34 -8.31 -11.63
CA THR A 158 -3.46 -8.88 -12.40
C THR A 158 -2.99 -9.91 -13.43
N GLN A 159 -1.89 -9.64 -14.14
CA GLN A 159 -1.29 -10.60 -15.08
C GLN A 159 -0.78 -11.86 -14.37
N HIS A 160 -0.07 -11.73 -13.25
CA HIS A 160 0.45 -12.86 -12.48
C HIS A 160 -0.68 -13.70 -11.87
N TYR A 161 -1.77 -13.08 -11.39
CA TYR A 161 -2.96 -13.80 -10.95
C TYR A 161 -3.61 -14.58 -12.12
N GLY A 162 -3.71 -13.97 -13.30
CA GLY A 162 -4.19 -14.62 -14.53
C GLY A 162 -3.35 -15.86 -14.89
N LEU A 163 -2.02 -15.75 -14.85
CA LEU A 163 -1.11 -16.87 -15.12
C LEU A 163 -1.22 -17.99 -14.08
N LYS A 164 -1.34 -17.67 -12.78
CA LYS A 164 -1.58 -18.69 -11.75
C LYS A 164 -2.96 -19.36 -11.90
N LEU A 165 -3.97 -18.62 -12.34
CA LEU A 165 -5.29 -19.17 -12.67
C LEU A 165 -5.23 -20.13 -13.88
N GLN A 166 -4.60 -19.73 -14.98
CA GLN A 166 -4.42 -20.58 -16.17
C GLN A 166 -3.65 -21.87 -15.85
N SER A 167 -2.60 -21.78 -15.04
CA SER A 167 -1.84 -22.95 -14.55
C SER A 167 -2.69 -23.88 -13.68
N LEU A 168 -3.58 -23.33 -12.84
CA LEU A 168 -4.51 -24.08 -12.00
C LEU A 168 -5.64 -24.76 -12.82
N LEU A 169 -6.13 -24.10 -13.86
CA LEU A 169 -7.20 -24.62 -14.74
C LEU A 169 -6.69 -25.73 -15.66
N GLY A 170 -5.49 -25.57 -16.23
CA GLY A 170 -4.82 -26.56 -17.07
C GLY A 170 -4.22 -26.04 -18.37
N ASP A 171 -4.34 -24.73 -18.65
CA ASP A 171 -3.97 -24.12 -19.92
C ASP A 171 -2.45 -24.08 -20.18
N LEU A 172 -1.65 -24.16 -19.10
CA LEU A 172 -0.19 -24.00 -19.11
C LEU A 172 0.58 -25.21 -18.55
N ALA A 173 -0.07 -26.07 -17.78
CA ALA A 173 0.51 -27.23 -17.10
C ALA A 173 -0.61 -28.24 -16.77
N LEU A 174 -0.27 -29.52 -16.56
CA LEU A 174 -1.25 -30.50 -16.09
C LEU A 174 -1.80 -30.11 -14.71
N PRO A 175 -3.13 -29.97 -14.53
CA PRO A 175 -3.72 -29.63 -13.24
C PRO A 175 -3.32 -30.62 -12.16
N SER A 176 -3.17 -30.15 -10.92
CA SER A 176 -2.81 -31.03 -9.81
C SER A 176 -3.88 -32.10 -9.53
N SER A 177 -5.14 -31.88 -9.93
CA SER A 177 -6.21 -32.89 -9.95
C SER A 177 -5.93 -34.00 -10.96
N VAL A 178 -5.51 -33.67 -12.18
CA VAL A 178 -5.12 -34.64 -13.22
C VAL A 178 -3.88 -35.43 -12.77
N VAL A 179 -2.89 -34.76 -12.15
CA VAL A 179 -1.73 -35.45 -11.56
C VAL A 179 -2.13 -36.38 -10.40
N GLN A 180 -3.11 -36.01 -9.57
CA GLN A 180 -3.67 -36.90 -8.54
C GLN A 180 -4.39 -38.11 -9.14
N ILE A 181 -5.17 -37.90 -10.22
CA ILE A 181 -5.82 -38.98 -10.97
C ILE A 181 -4.76 -39.93 -11.55
N LEU A 182 -3.71 -39.41 -12.17
CA LEU A 182 -2.62 -40.21 -12.77
C LEU A 182 -1.78 -40.96 -11.73
N ASN A 183 -1.50 -40.34 -10.58
CA ASN A 183 -0.79 -41.00 -9.47
C ASN A 183 -1.63 -42.13 -8.84
N ARG A 184 -2.96 -42.03 -8.88
CA ARG A 184 -3.86 -43.16 -8.55
C ARG A 184 -3.94 -44.16 -9.71
N SER A 185 -3.93 -43.70 -10.97
CA SER A 185 -4.23 -44.52 -12.15
C SER A 185 -3.22 -45.62 -12.44
N GLY A 186 -1.98 -45.49 -11.93
CA GLY A 186 -1.01 -46.58 -11.89
C GLY A 186 -1.50 -47.85 -11.17
N SER A 187 -2.60 -47.78 -10.41
CA SER A 187 -3.32 -48.94 -9.85
C SER A 187 -4.85 -48.90 -10.02
N THR A 188 -5.48 -47.84 -10.52
CA THR A 188 -6.96 -47.75 -10.64
C THR A 188 -7.53 -48.05 -12.03
N TYR A 189 -6.86 -47.66 -13.11
CA TYR A 189 -7.48 -47.61 -14.45
C TYR A 189 -7.25 -48.87 -15.30
N THR A 190 -6.54 -49.86 -14.76
CA THR A 190 -6.32 -51.18 -15.36
C THR A 190 -6.99 -52.32 -14.57
N LEU A 191 -7.89 -51.99 -13.65
CA LEU A 191 -8.56 -52.97 -12.81
C LEU A 191 -9.70 -53.66 -13.55
N ASN A 192 -9.55 -54.98 -13.72
CA ASN A 192 -10.69 -55.88 -13.85
C ASN A 192 -11.49 -55.83 -12.52
N VAL A 193 -12.47 -54.93 -12.44
CA VAL A 193 -13.31 -54.84 -11.23
C VAL A 193 -14.24 -56.04 -11.13
N PHE A 194 -14.82 -56.40 -12.27
CA PHE A 194 -15.68 -57.55 -12.44
C PHE A 194 -14.82 -58.75 -12.85
N GLU A 195 -14.77 -59.79 -12.03
CA GLU A 195 -14.03 -61.04 -12.28
C GLU A 195 -14.78 -62.22 -11.63
N GLU A 196 -14.85 -63.38 -12.30
CA GLU A 196 -15.60 -64.55 -11.81
C GLU A 196 -15.05 -65.07 -10.45
N ALA A 197 -13.72 -65.12 -10.31
CA ALA A 197 -13.06 -65.59 -9.08
C ALA A 197 -13.26 -64.64 -7.88
N GLU A 198 -13.54 -63.36 -8.14
CA GLU A 198 -13.65 -62.31 -7.13
C GLU A 198 -15.07 -61.72 -7.03
N ALA A 199 -16.08 -62.46 -7.49
CA ALA A 199 -17.48 -62.03 -7.51
C ALA A 199 -18.03 -61.60 -6.12
N ASN A 200 -17.39 -62.03 -5.02
CA ASN A 200 -17.75 -61.66 -3.65
C ASN A 200 -17.08 -60.36 -3.13
N SER A 201 -16.04 -59.84 -3.80
CA SER A 201 -15.32 -58.63 -3.40
C SER A 201 -15.70 -57.39 -4.22
N ILE A 202 -16.51 -57.53 -5.28
CA ILE A 202 -16.87 -56.48 -6.24
C ILE A 202 -17.35 -55.18 -5.56
N ALA A 203 -18.24 -55.25 -4.58
CA ALA A 203 -18.73 -54.07 -3.87
C ALA A 203 -17.62 -53.33 -3.11
N GLN A 204 -16.64 -54.08 -2.57
CA GLN A 204 -15.47 -53.52 -1.90
C GLN A 204 -14.45 -52.96 -2.92
N LYS A 205 -14.20 -53.67 -4.04
CA LYS A 205 -13.39 -53.16 -5.16
C LYS A 205 -13.96 -51.82 -5.62
N LEU A 206 -15.22 -51.78 -6.09
CA LEU A 206 -15.89 -50.56 -6.59
C LEU A 206 -15.80 -49.39 -5.60
N LYS A 207 -16.09 -49.64 -4.31
CA LYS A 207 -15.98 -48.63 -3.25
C LYS A 207 -14.55 -48.13 -3.03
N SER A 208 -13.53 -48.98 -3.16
CA SER A 208 -12.13 -48.56 -3.07
C SER A 208 -11.69 -47.66 -4.24
N LEU A 209 -12.39 -47.70 -5.37
CA LEU A 209 -12.12 -46.84 -6.53
C LEU A 209 -12.84 -45.48 -6.41
N GLU A 210 -13.74 -45.31 -5.44
CA GLU A 210 -14.48 -44.06 -5.25
C GLU A 210 -13.50 -42.89 -5.08
N LEU A 211 -13.67 -41.90 -5.96
CA LEU A 211 -12.93 -40.65 -5.98
C LEU A 211 -13.92 -39.55 -6.34
N GLN A 212 -14.43 -38.88 -5.31
CA GLN A 212 -15.38 -37.80 -5.46
C GLN A 212 -14.66 -36.53 -5.96
N PRO A 213 -15.19 -35.80 -6.95
CA PRO A 213 -14.59 -34.55 -7.43
C PRO A 213 -14.38 -33.52 -6.32
N VAL A 214 -15.29 -33.46 -5.34
CA VAL A 214 -15.17 -32.59 -4.16
C VAL A 214 -13.93 -32.88 -3.30
N ASP A 215 -13.39 -34.11 -3.30
CA ASP A 215 -12.19 -34.46 -2.52
C ASP A 215 -10.89 -34.13 -3.25
N LEU A 216 -10.88 -34.21 -4.59
CA LEU A 216 -9.82 -33.61 -5.41
C LEU A 216 -9.77 -32.08 -5.21
N ALA A 217 -10.93 -31.43 -5.08
CA ALA A 217 -11.00 -30.01 -4.80
C ALA A 217 -10.45 -29.67 -3.40
N LYS A 218 -10.83 -30.41 -2.35
CA LYS A 218 -10.26 -30.23 -0.99
C LYS A 218 -8.74 -30.42 -0.98
N THR A 219 -8.23 -31.39 -1.73
CA THR A 219 -6.78 -31.64 -1.84
C THR A 219 -6.07 -30.50 -2.56
N THR A 220 -6.64 -29.99 -3.65
CA THR A 220 -6.12 -28.83 -4.39
C THR A 220 -6.15 -27.56 -3.55
N LEU A 221 -7.23 -27.32 -2.80
CA LEU A 221 -7.32 -26.20 -1.83
C LEU A 221 -6.22 -26.30 -0.76
N SER A 222 -5.96 -27.51 -0.26
CA SER A 222 -4.90 -27.76 0.74
C SER A 222 -3.50 -27.48 0.17
N GLN A 223 -3.27 -27.81 -1.11
CA GLN A 223 -2.03 -27.47 -1.83
C GLN A 223 -1.88 -25.94 -1.98
N LEU A 224 -2.91 -25.23 -2.42
CA LEU A 224 -2.91 -23.77 -2.56
C LEU A 224 -2.66 -23.06 -1.21
N GLN A 225 -3.28 -23.53 -0.13
CA GLN A 225 -3.05 -23.00 1.23
C GLN A 225 -1.61 -23.27 1.72
N ALA A 226 -1.06 -24.45 1.43
CA ALA A 226 0.33 -24.78 1.75
C ALA A 226 1.33 -23.94 0.93
N GLU A 227 1.05 -23.66 -0.34
CA GLU A 227 1.87 -22.78 -1.18
C GLU A 227 1.82 -21.33 -0.68
N ALA A 228 0.64 -20.78 -0.41
CA ALA A 228 0.47 -19.45 0.18
C ALA A 228 1.22 -19.31 1.52
N THR A 229 1.22 -20.37 2.34
CA THR A 229 1.96 -20.40 3.62
C THR A 229 3.49 -20.45 3.40
N LYS A 230 3.98 -21.26 2.45
CA LYS A 230 5.41 -21.34 2.09
C LYS A 230 5.92 -20.02 1.48
N GLN A 231 5.11 -19.39 0.63
CA GLN A 231 5.44 -18.14 -0.07
C GLN A 231 5.05 -16.89 0.74
N ALA A 232 4.67 -17.01 2.03
CA ALA A 232 4.18 -15.90 2.85
C ALA A 232 5.16 -14.71 3.05
N ARG A 233 6.44 -14.86 2.67
CA ARG A 233 7.46 -13.79 2.67
C ARG A 233 7.83 -13.30 1.25
N ALA A 234 7.29 -13.91 0.20
CA ALA A 234 7.55 -13.53 -1.18
C ALA A 234 6.60 -12.41 -1.64
N PRO A 235 6.95 -11.62 -2.67
CA PRO A 235 6.05 -10.61 -3.25
C PRO A 235 4.72 -11.16 -3.79
N SER A 236 4.63 -12.48 -4.04
CA SER A 236 3.42 -13.19 -4.47
C SER A 236 2.44 -13.54 -3.33
N ALA A 237 2.85 -13.47 -2.06
CA ALA A 237 2.09 -13.98 -0.90
C ALA A 237 0.60 -13.57 -0.90
N ALA A 238 0.31 -12.31 -1.25
CA ALA A 238 -1.05 -11.78 -1.30
C ALA A 238 -1.88 -12.38 -2.45
N LEU A 239 -1.27 -12.69 -3.60
CA LEU A 239 -1.94 -13.36 -4.73
C LEU A 239 -2.23 -14.82 -4.41
N ASP A 240 -1.29 -15.51 -3.75
CA ASP A 240 -1.47 -16.91 -3.37
C ASP A 240 -2.55 -17.08 -2.29
N ALA A 241 -2.57 -16.19 -1.30
CA ALA A 241 -3.66 -16.11 -0.33
C ALA A 241 -5.00 -15.77 -1.00
N LEU A 242 -5.03 -14.87 -1.99
CA LEU A 242 -6.22 -14.53 -2.76
C LEU A 242 -6.73 -15.71 -3.61
N LEU A 243 -5.83 -16.43 -4.30
CA LEU A 243 -6.19 -17.59 -5.10
C LEU A 243 -6.73 -18.73 -4.25
N ALA A 244 -6.06 -19.06 -3.14
CA ALA A 244 -6.53 -20.05 -2.16
C ALA A 244 -7.87 -19.66 -1.53
N ARG A 245 -8.11 -18.36 -1.30
CA ARG A 245 -9.39 -17.82 -0.82
C ARG A 245 -10.50 -17.96 -1.87
N ASN A 246 -10.27 -17.49 -3.09
CA ASN A 246 -11.24 -17.55 -4.17
C ASN A 246 -11.62 -19.00 -4.50
N TYR A 247 -10.65 -19.93 -4.48
CA TYR A 247 -10.89 -21.36 -4.62
C TYR A 247 -11.72 -21.93 -3.46
N LYS A 248 -11.50 -21.49 -2.21
CA LYS A 248 -12.32 -21.90 -1.06
C LYS A 248 -13.77 -21.41 -1.18
N GLU A 249 -13.96 -20.15 -1.59
CA GLU A 249 -15.29 -19.54 -1.77
C GLU A 249 -16.03 -20.20 -2.94
N GLY A 250 -15.32 -20.51 -4.04
CA GLY A 250 -15.83 -21.29 -5.16
C GLY A 250 -16.21 -22.74 -4.80
N LEU A 251 -15.37 -23.43 -4.03
CA LEU A 251 -15.65 -24.80 -3.55
C LEU A 251 -16.88 -24.85 -2.64
N ALA A 252 -17.11 -23.81 -1.83
CA ALA A 252 -18.34 -23.71 -1.05
C ALA A 252 -19.58 -23.42 -1.93
N LYS A 253 -19.42 -22.66 -3.01
CA LYS A 253 -20.50 -22.29 -3.94
C LYS A 253 -20.95 -23.45 -4.83
N TYR A 254 -20.00 -24.21 -5.39
CA TYR A 254 -20.26 -25.28 -6.38
C TYR A 254 -20.10 -26.70 -5.78
N ALA A 255 -20.30 -26.83 -4.46
CA ALA A 255 -20.10 -28.09 -3.73
C ALA A 255 -20.96 -29.26 -4.27
N GLU A 256 -22.23 -28.99 -4.59
CA GLU A 256 -23.15 -30.02 -5.11
C GLU A 256 -22.87 -30.37 -6.58
N ASP A 257 -22.42 -29.41 -7.41
CA ASP A 257 -21.98 -29.69 -8.80
C ASP A 257 -20.80 -30.67 -8.87
N LEU A 258 -20.03 -30.77 -7.78
CA LEU A 258 -18.87 -31.64 -7.58
C LEU A 258 -19.18 -32.95 -6.84
N ARG A 259 -20.43 -33.15 -6.40
CA ARG A 259 -20.81 -34.26 -5.52
C ARG A 259 -21.51 -35.38 -6.30
N CYS A 260 -20.79 -36.44 -6.61
CA CYS A 260 -21.35 -37.55 -7.36
C CYS A 260 -22.24 -38.48 -6.51
N PRO A 261 -23.31 -39.03 -7.11
CA PRO A 261 -24.15 -40.01 -6.44
C PRO A 261 -23.36 -41.29 -6.18
N THR A 262 -23.20 -41.68 -4.92
CA THR A 262 -22.55 -42.95 -4.55
C THR A 262 -23.38 -44.12 -5.08
N PRO A 263 -22.81 -44.99 -5.95
CA PRO A 263 -23.53 -46.14 -6.49
C PRO A 263 -23.95 -47.16 -5.44
N ALA A 264 -25.02 -47.92 -5.73
CA ALA A 264 -25.47 -49.02 -4.90
C ALA A 264 -24.55 -50.25 -5.08
N TYR A 265 -23.35 -50.21 -4.49
CA TYR A 265 -22.30 -51.20 -4.68
C TYR A 265 -22.74 -52.66 -4.42
N ALA A 266 -23.66 -52.87 -3.48
CA ALA A 266 -24.24 -54.18 -3.18
C ALA A 266 -25.12 -54.72 -4.33
N ASP A 267 -25.87 -53.85 -5.00
CA ASP A 267 -26.73 -54.19 -6.12
C ASP A 267 -25.88 -54.55 -7.35
N TRP A 268 -24.79 -53.80 -7.59
CA TRP A 268 -23.81 -54.11 -8.63
C TRP A 268 -23.15 -55.48 -8.44
N GLN A 269 -22.76 -55.82 -7.21
CA GLN A 269 -22.25 -57.15 -6.88
C GLN A 269 -23.33 -58.24 -7.05
N SER A 270 -24.54 -58.01 -6.54
CA SER A 270 -25.64 -58.99 -6.57
C SER A 270 -26.13 -59.27 -8.00
N ALA A 271 -26.17 -58.24 -8.85
CA ALA A 271 -26.49 -58.36 -10.27
C ALA A 271 -25.41 -59.14 -11.03
N PHE A 272 -24.12 -58.87 -10.78
CA PHE A 272 -23.02 -59.64 -11.40
C PHE A 272 -23.06 -61.12 -10.97
N GLN A 273 -23.25 -61.39 -9.67
CA GLN A 273 -23.40 -62.75 -9.17
C GLN A 273 -24.60 -63.47 -9.81
N SER A 274 -25.73 -62.77 -9.95
CA SER A 274 -26.94 -63.29 -10.58
C SER A 274 -26.76 -63.55 -12.07
N ALA A 275 -26.02 -62.71 -12.79
CA ALA A 275 -25.66 -62.95 -14.20
C ALA A 275 -24.77 -64.19 -14.34
N MET A 276 -23.76 -64.35 -13.49
CA MET A 276 -22.90 -65.54 -13.50
C MET A 276 -23.66 -66.83 -13.11
N GLN A 277 -24.63 -66.76 -12.20
CA GLN A 277 -25.48 -67.89 -11.82
C GLN A 277 -26.53 -68.24 -12.90
N ALA A 278 -27.08 -67.24 -13.60
CA ALA A 278 -28.01 -67.43 -14.72
C ALA A 278 -27.34 -67.92 -16.03
N SER A 279 -26.03 -68.18 -16.01
CA SER A 279 -25.27 -68.62 -17.18
C SER A 279 -25.70 -69.98 -17.72
N GLU A 280 -26.12 -70.92 -16.87
CA GLU A 280 -26.34 -72.32 -17.29
C GLU A 280 -27.38 -72.45 -18.41
N SER A 281 -28.55 -71.81 -18.29
CA SER A 281 -29.59 -71.90 -19.33
C SER A 281 -29.15 -71.26 -20.65
N ASN A 282 -28.32 -70.21 -20.60
CA ASN A 282 -27.77 -69.57 -21.79
C ASN A 282 -26.69 -70.44 -22.45
N ILE A 283 -25.82 -71.05 -21.64
CA ILE A 283 -24.80 -71.99 -22.11
C ILE A 283 -25.46 -73.22 -22.77
N GLN A 284 -26.52 -73.79 -22.19
CA GLN A 284 -27.23 -74.94 -22.77
C GLN A 284 -27.95 -74.60 -24.08
N ASN A 285 -28.51 -73.39 -24.21
CA ASN A 285 -29.07 -72.91 -25.47
C ASN A 285 -27.99 -72.77 -26.55
N CYS A 286 -26.85 -72.15 -26.23
CA CYS A 286 -25.70 -72.03 -27.14
C CYS A 286 -25.12 -73.40 -27.57
N VAL A 287 -25.06 -74.40 -26.67
CA VAL A 287 -24.66 -75.77 -27.02
C VAL A 287 -25.68 -76.42 -27.96
N SER A 288 -26.97 -76.13 -27.77
CA SER A 288 -28.05 -76.61 -28.64
C SER A 288 -28.01 -75.97 -30.04
N GLU A 289 -27.68 -74.68 -30.13
CA GLU A 289 -27.45 -73.96 -31.38
C GLU A 289 -26.26 -74.57 -32.16
N TYR A 290 -25.10 -74.75 -31.53
CA TYR A 290 -23.95 -75.42 -32.14
C TYR A 290 -24.28 -76.84 -32.67
N TRP A 291 -25.12 -77.59 -31.95
CA TRP A 291 -25.57 -78.91 -32.42
C TRP A 291 -26.58 -78.83 -33.57
N ALA A 292 -27.46 -77.82 -33.61
CA ALA A 292 -28.39 -77.60 -34.72
C ALA A 292 -27.66 -77.19 -36.01
N ASP A 293 -26.71 -76.26 -35.90
CA ASP A 293 -25.86 -75.81 -37.01
C ASP A 293 -25.07 -76.99 -37.57
N ARG A 294 -24.39 -77.76 -36.71
CA ARG A 294 -23.61 -78.93 -37.16
C ARG A 294 -24.47 -80.04 -37.77
N THR A 295 -25.63 -80.34 -37.18
CA THR A 295 -26.58 -81.31 -37.74
C THR A 295 -27.00 -80.90 -39.16
N THR A 296 -27.14 -79.59 -39.40
CA THR A 296 -27.47 -79.03 -40.72
C THR A 296 -26.29 -79.09 -41.69
N GLN A 297 -25.09 -78.68 -41.25
CA GLN A 297 -23.86 -78.68 -42.07
C GLN A 297 -23.44 -80.10 -42.50
N GLU A 298 -23.54 -81.08 -41.61
CA GLU A 298 -23.11 -82.47 -41.85
C GLU A 298 -24.24 -83.36 -42.42
N GLY A 299 -25.44 -82.79 -42.62
CA GLY A 299 -26.59 -83.48 -43.22
C GLY A 299 -27.16 -84.63 -42.39
N TRP A 300 -26.96 -84.64 -41.07
CA TRP A 300 -27.32 -85.76 -40.20
C TRP A 300 -28.84 -85.94 -40.07
N THR A 301 -29.32 -87.19 -40.19
CA THR A 301 -30.73 -87.50 -39.93
C THR A 301 -31.02 -87.57 -38.41
N PRO A 302 -32.29 -87.47 -37.99
CA PRO A 302 -32.66 -87.71 -36.59
C PRO A 302 -32.26 -89.10 -36.05
N SER A 303 -32.01 -90.08 -36.94
CA SER A 303 -31.45 -91.40 -36.61
C SER A 303 -30.00 -91.29 -36.16
N ASP A 304 -29.20 -90.54 -36.93
CA ASP A 304 -27.76 -90.41 -36.75
C ASP A 304 -27.47 -89.62 -35.47
N VAL A 305 -28.18 -88.51 -35.25
CA VAL A 305 -28.11 -87.72 -34.01
C VAL A 305 -28.37 -88.60 -32.77
N ARG A 306 -29.43 -89.42 -32.78
CA ARG A 306 -29.76 -90.34 -31.66
C ARG A 306 -28.74 -91.48 -31.47
N SER A 307 -27.93 -91.78 -32.48
CA SER A 307 -26.83 -92.73 -32.40
C SER A 307 -25.58 -92.05 -31.84
N LEU A 308 -25.20 -90.92 -32.43
CA LEU A 308 -24.04 -90.10 -32.05
C LEU A 308 -24.13 -89.63 -30.59
N GLN A 309 -25.31 -89.22 -30.10
CA GLN A 309 -25.57 -88.85 -28.69
C GLN A 309 -25.12 -89.88 -27.64
N LYS A 310 -24.93 -91.15 -28.02
CA LYS A 310 -24.46 -92.21 -27.12
C LYS A 310 -22.95 -92.42 -27.17
N SER A 311 -22.29 -91.94 -28.23
CA SER A 311 -20.86 -92.06 -28.49
C SER A 311 -20.02 -91.15 -27.57
N ASP A 312 -18.75 -91.49 -27.41
CA ASP A 312 -17.80 -90.63 -26.68
C ASP A 312 -17.39 -89.40 -27.51
N PHE A 313 -17.46 -89.46 -28.84
CA PHE A 313 -17.30 -88.31 -29.73
C PHE A 313 -18.28 -87.19 -29.37
N TRP A 314 -19.58 -87.51 -29.21
CA TRP A 314 -20.58 -86.50 -28.86
C TRP A 314 -20.30 -85.89 -27.48
N LYS A 315 -19.93 -86.71 -26.48
CA LYS A 315 -19.60 -86.22 -25.13
C LYS A 315 -18.42 -85.25 -25.14
N GLU A 316 -17.38 -85.54 -25.92
CA GLU A 316 -16.19 -84.67 -26.01
C GLU A 316 -16.43 -83.41 -26.84
N GLN A 317 -17.23 -83.53 -27.90
CA GLN A 317 -17.66 -82.39 -28.70
C GLN A 317 -18.62 -81.47 -27.93
N GLU A 318 -19.52 -82.02 -27.11
CA GLU A 318 -20.42 -81.29 -26.22
C GLU A 318 -19.65 -80.56 -25.10
N ARG A 319 -18.64 -81.20 -24.50
CA ARG A 319 -17.68 -80.52 -23.60
C ARG A 319 -17.01 -79.34 -24.27
N THR A 320 -16.59 -79.50 -25.53
CA THR A 320 -15.92 -78.47 -26.32
C THR A 320 -16.85 -77.29 -26.62
N TYR A 321 -18.10 -77.54 -27.05
CA TYR A 321 -19.10 -76.49 -27.24
C TYR A 321 -19.44 -75.80 -25.91
N ARG A 322 -19.63 -76.57 -24.81
CA ARG A 322 -19.94 -76.01 -23.50
C ARG A 322 -18.82 -75.12 -22.95
N ALA A 323 -17.56 -75.46 -23.23
CA ALA A 323 -16.41 -74.61 -22.92
C ALA A 323 -16.41 -73.31 -23.76
N SER A 324 -16.65 -73.40 -25.08
CA SER A 324 -16.80 -72.24 -25.96
C SER A 324 -17.92 -71.30 -25.50
N CYS A 325 -19.11 -71.86 -25.26
CA CYS A 325 -20.28 -71.13 -24.74
C CYS A 325 -19.99 -70.46 -23.40
N LYS A 326 -19.32 -71.14 -22.44
CA LYS A 326 -18.95 -70.50 -21.18
C LYS A 326 -18.00 -69.32 -21.39
N VAL A 327 -16.95 -69.48 -22.19
CA VAL A 327 -15.99 -68.38 -22.47
C VAL A 327 -16.70 -67.21 -23.16
N GLY A 328 -17.58 -67.48 -24.13
CA GLY A 328 -18.39 -66.47 -24.81
C GLY A 328 -19.34 -65.73 -23.86
N TYR A 329 -19.97 -66.45 -22.93
CA TYR A 329 -20.89 -65.88 -21.93
C TYR A 329 -20.15 -65.04 -20.89
N SER A 330 -19.10 -65.59 -20.25
CA SER A 330 -18.29 -64.85 -19.26
C SER A 330 -17.71 -63.57 -19.88
N TYR A 331 -17.22 -63.61 -21.12
CA TYR A 331 -16.77 -62.40 -21.82
C TYR A 331 -17.88 -61.33 -21.98
N ILE A 332 -19.11 -61.72 -22.30
CA ILE A 332 -20.23 -60.79 -22.41
C ILE A 332 -20.65 -60.22 -21.07
N VAL A 333 -20.69 -61.02 -19.99
CA VAL A 333 -20.94 -60.49 -18.63
C VAL A 333 -19.88 -59.47 -18.25
N LEU A 334 -18.60 -59.82 -18.42
CA LEU A 334 -17.46 -58.97 -18.05
C LEU A 334 -17.47 -57.65 -18.83
N THR A 335 -17.64 -57.68 -20.15
CA THR A 335 -17.67 -56.47 -20.99
C THR A 335 -18.90 -55.59 -20.72
N ALA A 336 -20.09 -56.18 -20.58
CA ALA A 336 -21.31 -55.43 -20.29
C ALA A 336 -21.25 -54.71 -18.93
N PHE A 337 -20.76 -55.36 -17.87
CA PHE A 337 -20.62 -54.73 -16.56
C PHE A 337 -19.53 -53.66 -16.53
N ASN A 338 -18.37 -53.89 -17.17
CA ASN A 338 -17.32 -52.86 -17.28
C ASN A 338 -17.82 -51.62 -18.05
N HIS A 339 -18.46 -51.80 -19.21
CA HIS A 339 -18.96 -50.67 -20.00
C HIS A 339 -20.12 -49.92 -19.33
N ALA A 340 -21.03 -50.64 -18.67
CA ALA A 340 -22.09 -50.01 -17.88
C ALA A 340 -21.51 -49.19 -16.71
N TRP A 341 -20.45 -49.68 -16.05
CA TRP A 341 -19.77 -48.97 -14.97
C TRP A 341 -19.03 -47.71 -15.48
N GLU A 342 -18.25 -47.85 -16.55
CA GLU A 342 -17.57 -46.73 -17.22
C GLU A 342 -18.56 -45.61 -17.59
N LYS A 343 -19.66 -45.98 -18.25
CA LYS A 343 -20.73 -45.05 -18.65
C LYS A 343 -21.44 -44.39 -17.47
N ALA A 344 -21.53 -45.08 -16.33
CA ALA A 344 -22.17 -44.56 -15.13
C ALA A 344 -21.26 -43.60 -14.33
N ASP A 345 -19.95 -43.84 -14.33
CA ASP A 345 -18.94 -42.94 -13.73
C ASP A 345 -18.52 -41.81 -14.69
N GLU A 346 -18.85 -41.87 -15.98
CA GLU A 346 -18.49 -40.84 -16.97
C GLU A 346 -18.86 -39.39 -16.56
N PRO A 347 -20.07 -39.07 -16.05
CA PRO A 347 -20.40 -37.71 -15.58
C PRO A 347 -19.55 -37.27 -14.38
N CYS A 348 -19.04 -38.22 -13.61
CA CYS A 348 -18.13 -37.98 -12.49
C CYS A 348 -16.69 -37.82 -12.98
N ASN A 349 -16.29 -38.55 -14.02
CA ASN A 349 -14.98 -38.41 -14.64
C ASN A 349 -14.80 -37.03 -15.29
N GLU A 350 -15.81 -36.53 -16.00
CA GLU A 350 -15.83 -35.14 -16.49
C GLU A 350 -15.61 -34.13 -15.35
N ARG A 351 -16.30 -34.32 -14.22
CA ARG A 351 -16.19 -33.43 -13.05
C ARG A 351 -14.84 -33.54 -12.32
N ARG A 352 -14.21 -34.73 -12.31
CA ARG A 352 -12.85 -34.92 -11.78
C ARG A 352 -11.81 -34.20 -12.64
N MET A 353 -11.96 -34.24 -13.97
CA MET A 353 -11.09 -33.50 -14.90
C MET A 353 -11.29 -31.98 -14.76
N PHE A 354 -12.54 -31.51 -14.86
CA PHE A 354 -12.88 -30.08 -14.82
C PHE A 354 -13.04 -29.50 -13.41
N VAL A 355 -12.62 -30.21 -12.35
CA VAL A 355 -12.81 -29.80 -10.94
C VAL A 355 -12.38 -28.35 -10.66
N ASN A 356 -11.23 -27.93 -11.18
CA ASN A 356 -10.72 -26.57 -10.98
C ASN A 356 -11.50 -25.53 -11.80
N HIS A 357 -12.03 -25.89 -12.97
CA HIS A 357 -12.91 -25.03 -13.75
C HIS A 357 -14.24 -24.80 -13.04
N ILE A 358 -14.86 -25.89 -12.53
CA ILE A 358 -16.11 -25.85 -11.77
C ILE A 358 -15.93 -24.97 -10.53
N VAL A 359 -14.90 -25.26 -9.70
CA VAL A 359 -14.62 -24.47 -8.48
C VAL A 359 -14.43 -22.98 -8.79
N MET A 360 -13.63 -22.64 -9.80
CA MET A 360 -13.35 -21.23 -10.13
C MET A 360 -14.48 -20.55 -10.93
N GLY A 361 -15.55 -21.27 -11.30
CA GLY A 361 -16.61 -20.76 -12.18
C GLY A 361 -16.12 -20.42 -13.59
N ALA A 362 -15.04 -21.06 -14.04
CA ALA A 362 -14.48 -20.85 -15.37
C ALA A 362 -15.36 -21.50 -16.46
N PRO A 363 -15.40 -20.97 -17.68
CA PRO A 363 -16.16 -21.57 -18.77
C PRO A 363 -15.61 -22.95 -19.12
N ILE A 364 -16.50 -23.93 -19.29
CA ILE A 364 -16.17 -25.27 -19.77
C ILE A 364 -16.71 -25.38 -21.20
N THR A 365 -15.87 -25.83 -22.14
CA THR A 365 -16.21 -25.90 -23.58
C THR A 365 -17.29 -26.93 -23.88
N SER A 366 -17.32 -28.03 -23.12
CA SER A 366 -18.36 -29.05 -23.16
C SER A 366 -19.38 -28.85 -22.04
N LYS A 367 -20.67 -28.99 -22.36
CA LYS A 367 -21.72 -29.04 -21.33
C LYS A 367 -21.57 -30.34 -20.52
N LEU A 368 -21.27 -30.22 -19.23
CA LEU A 368 -21.18 -31.36 -18.30
C LEU A 368 -22.42 -32.26 -18.38
N LYS A 369 -22.19 -33.57 -18.42
CA LYS A 369 -23.26 -34.58 -18.43
C LYS A 369 -24.07 -34.52 -17.13
N PRO A 370 -25.39 -34.79 -17.18
CA PRO A 370 -26.21 -34.90 -15.98
C PRO A 370 -25.71 -36.04 -15.11
N MET A 371 -25.78 -35.89 -13.78
CA MET A 371 -25.56 -37.01 -12.88
C MET A 371 -26.76 -37.96 -12.94
N THR A 372 -26.50 -39.24 -13.19
CA THR A 372 -27.51 -40.32 -13.17
C THR A 372 -27.10 -41.37 -12.15
N VAL A 373 -28.06 -41.95 -11.44
CA VAL A 373 -27.77 -43.05 -10.49
C VAL A 373 -27.34 -44.29 -11.29
N ALA A 374 -26.19 -44.85 -10.91
CA ALA A 374 -25.57 -45.99 -11.58
C ALA A 374 -26.31 -47.30 -11.31
N ALA A 375 -27.02 -47.84 -12.30
CA ALA A 375 -27.67 -49.15 -12.25
C ALA A 375 -26.84 -50.21 -13.02
N PRO A 376 -26.67 -51.44 -12.47
CA PRO A 376 -25.99 -52.52 -13.16
C PRO A 376 -26.84 -53.11 -14.30
N PRO A 377 -26.23 -53.80 -15.29
CA PRO A 377 -26.95 -54.62 -16.25
C PRO A 377 -27.79 -55.70 -15.55
N THR A 378 -29.00 -55.95 -16.06
CA THR A 378 -29.84 -57.06 -15.58
C THR A 378 -29.45 -58.39 -16.24
N THR A 379 -29.87 -59.51 -15.65
CA THR A 379 -29.72 -60.84 -16.24
C THR A 379 -30.41 -60.96 -17.61
N GLN A 380 -31.46 -60.17 -17.86
CA GLN A 380 -32.15 -60.09 -19.14
C GLN A 380 -31.30 -59.36 -20.20
N ASP A 381 -30.66 -58.24 -19.84
CA ASP A 381 -29.76 -57.50 -20.74
C ASP A 381 -28.59 -58.38 -21.19
N ILE A 382 -27.96 -59.10 -20.24
CA ILE A 382 -26.90 -60.07 -20.53
C ILE A 382 -27.39 -61.19 -21.46
N THR A 383 -28.58 -61.74 -21.20
CA THR A 383 -29.19 -62.79 -22.02
C THR A 383 -29.44 -62.32 -23.46
N GLN A 384 -29.97 -61.11 -23.63
CA GLN A 384 -30.18 -60.50 -24.95
C GLN A 384 -28.85 -60.22 -25.67
N LEU A 385 -27.83 -59.69 -24.98
CA LEU A 385 -26.51 -59.47 -25.56
C LEU A 385 -25.84 -60.78 -26.02
N PHE A 386 -26.05 -61.86 -25.27
CA PHE A 386 -25.56 -63.20 -25.63
C PHE A 386 -26.26 -63.74 -26.88
N GLN A 387 -27.61 -63.76 -26.90
CA GLN A 387 -28.40 -64.22 -28.04
C GLN A 387 -28.12 -63.39 -29.32
N ASN A 388 -28.00 -62.06 -29.19
CA ASN A 388 -27.68 -61.15 -30.30
C ASN A 388 -26.25 -61.27 -30.84
N ARG A 389 -25.35 -61.96 -30.13
CA ARG A 389 -24.04 -62.37 -30.67
C ARG A 389 -24.18 -63.60 -31.55
N HIS A 390 -24.87 -64.64 -31.07
CA HIS A 390 -25.00 -65.90 -31.78
C HIS A 390 -25.73 -65.73 -33.12
N SER A 391 -26.84 -64.99 -33.16
CA SER A 391 -27.53 -64.67 -34.42
C SER A 391 -26.63 -63.96 -35.44
N LYS A 392 -25.80 -63.00 -35.01
CA LYS A 392 -24.85 -62.28 -35.88
C LYS A 392 -23.66 -63.13 -36.33
N GLN A 393 -23.29 -64.18 -35.60
CA GLN A 393 -22.28 -65.13 -36.06
C GLN A 393 -22.88 -66.08 -37.12
N ALA A 394 -24.13 -66.52 -36.95
CA ALA A 394 -24.85 -67.31 -37.96
C ALA A 394 -25.08 -66.50 -39.27
N GLU A 395 -25.46 -65.22 -39.18
CA GLU A 395 -25.57 -64.32 -40.35
C GLU A 395 -24.24 -64.07 -41.07
N ALA A 396 -23.10 -64.23 -40.38
CA ALA A 396 -21.76 -64.00 -40.93
C ALA A 396 -21.15 -65.23 -41.64
N GLY A 397 -21.77 -66.41 -41.55
CA GLY A 397 -21.32 -67.63 -42.24
C GLY A 397 -19.98 -68.19 -41.74
N LEU A 398 -19.79 -68.22 -40.41
CA LEU A 398 -18.60 -68.76 -39.71
C LEU A 398 -18.95 -69.94 -38.80
#